data_AF-A0A8T1WGI8-F1
#
_entry.id   AF-A0A8T1WGI8-F1
#
_cell.length_a   1.000
_cell.length_b   1.000
_cell.length_c   1.000
_cell.angle_alpha   90.00
_cell.angle_beta   90.00
_cell.angle_gamma   90.00
#
_symmetry.space_group_name_H-M   'P 1'
#
loop_
_entity.id
_entity.type
_entity.pdbx_description
1 polymer ?
#
loop_
_entity_poly.entity_id
_entity_poly.type
_entity_poly.pdbx_seq_one_letter_code
_entity_poly.pdbx_strand_id
1 'polypeptide(L)'
;MAIERVQEAPWWLCAWVLLLSAVARAQSSSSGSSLSSSSSSGSSNGTDAGDETQAQVLAQDWFEANSNDNVTYLAVGVNSQLSNITDSDVICGKGVPSLQRRTAAHPPNNGCPAIFTALNGSCTCLQDFNATDSWEFFVTKRTTERENPLALSRTDVLPIDTVRTLLVPSTLVSLSITGVGDEPQAISFVPQDVDLPGSDTPVAVNAEDTRDATSITTVRLENVDMSSIVLNTGYFFPSTTLNL
;
A
#
# COMPACT_ATOMS: atom_id res chain seq x y z
N MET A 1 -7.62 -70.24 1.06
CA MET A 1 -8.50 -69.11 0.71
C MET A 1 -7.57 -67.99 0.28
N ALA A 2 -7.65 -67.61 -0.99
CA ALA A 2 -6.75 -66.68 -1.68
C ALA A 2 -7.27 -65.23 -1.64
N ILE A 3 -6.59 -64.36 -2.39
CA ILE A 3 -6.79 -62.91 -2.67
C ILE A 3 -5.82 -62.07 -1.82
N GLU A 4 -4.61 -61.71 -2.24
CA GLU A 4 -4.10 -61.04 -3.47
C GLU A 4 -4.18 -59.50 -3.42
N ARG A 5 -3.04 -58.88 -3.79
CA ARG A 5 -2.69 -57.45 -3.76
C ARG A 5 -3.64 -56.57 -4.57
N VAL A 6 -3.71 -55.27 -4.26
CA VAL A 6 -3.53 -54.20 -5.27
C VAL A 6 -2.86 -52.97 -4.64
N GLN A 7 -1.92 -52.44 -5.40
CA GLN A 7 -1.10 -51.25 -5.26
C GLN A 7 -1.66 -50.23 -6.26
N GLU A 8 -2.02 -49.01 -5.87
CA GLU A 8 -2.19 -47.88 -6.80
C GLU A 8 -1.76 -46.54 -6.17
N ALA A 9 -0.64 -46.01 -6.65
CA ALA A 9 -0.57 -44.64 -7.16
C ALA A 9 -1.06 -44.70 -8.63
N PRO A 10 -1.43 -43.63 -9.38
CA PRO A 10 -0.71 -42.33 -9.41
C PRO A 10 -1.48 -41.10 -10.04
N TRP A 11 -0.76 -40.01 -10.43
CA TRP A 11 -1.06 -39.03 -11.54
C TRP A 11 -2.01 -37.83 -11.21
N TRP A 12 -1.79 -36.53 -11.51
CA TRP A 12 -0.97 -35.68 -12.41
C TRP A 12 -0.78 -34.27 -11.79
N LEU A 13 0.39 -33.62 -11.84
CA LEU A 13 0.91 -32.71 -12.89
C LEU A 13 0.09 -31.42 -13.16
N CYS A 14 0.74 -30.30 -12.84
CA CYS A 14 0.83 -29.03 -13.58
C CYS A 14 -0.43 -28.40 -14.20
N ALA A 15 -0.85 -27.25 -13.66
CA ALA A 15 -1.33 -26.12 -14.47
C ALA A 15 -1.29 -24.80 -13.66
N TRP A 16 -0.13 -24.13 -13.64
CA TRP A 16 -0.09 -22.69 -13.37
C TRP A 16 -0.45 -21.99 -14.68
N VAL A 17 -1.66 -21.44 -14.76
CA VAL A 17 -2.07 -20.57 -15.88
C VAL A 17 -1.64 -19.15 -15.52
N LEU A 18 -0.57 -18.68 -16.16
CA LEU A 18 -0.23 -17.26 -16.26
C LEU A 18 -1.21 -16.62 -17.26
N LEU A 19 -2.10 -15.76 -16.78
CA LEU A 19 -2.86 -14.84 -17.63
C LEU A 19 -1.98 -13.63 -17.93
N LEU A 20 -1.28 -13.68 -19.06
CA LEU A 20 -0.77 -12.47 -19.74
C LEU A 20 -1.94 -11.78 -20.45
N SER A 21 -2.35 -10.62 -19.97
CA SER A 21 -3.23 -9.72 -20.70
C SER A 21 -2.43 -9.01 -21.79
N ALA A 22 -2.40 -9.58 -23.00
CA ALA A 22 -1.89 -8.90 -24.18
C ALA A 22 -2.92 -7.88 -24.69
N VAL A 23 -2.63 -6.60 -24.54
CA VAL A 23 -3.40 -5.53 -25.18
C VAL A 23 -3.04 -5.51 -26.67
N ALA A 24 -3.94 -6.02 -27.52
CA ALA A 24 -3.79 -5.96 -28.97
C ALA A 24 -4.05 -4.52 -29.47
N ARG A 25 -3.00 -3.81 -29.90
CA ARG A 25 -3.14 -2.63 -30.77
C ARG A 25 -3.41 -3.12 -32.19
N ALA A 26 -4.57 -2.75 -32.74
CA ALA A 26 -4.93 -3.02 -34.12
C ALA A 26 -3.98 -2.30 -35.09
N GLN A 27 -3.26 -3.06 -35.92
CA GLN A 27 -2.56 -2.55 -37.09
C GLN A 27 -3.37 -2.93 -38.35
N SER A 28 -3.99 -1.93 -38.97
CA SER A 28 -4.57 -2.05 -40.31
C SER A 28 -3.45 -1.93 -41.35
N SER A 29 -3.23 -2.99 -42.13
CA SER A 29 -2.33 -2.98 -43.28
C SER A 29 -3.07 -2.55 -44.56
N SER A 30 -2.62 -1.46 -45.17
CA SER A 30 -2.87 -1.15 -46.58
C SER A 30 -1.53 -0.98 -47.29
N SER A 31 -1.33 -1.74 -48.38
CA SER A 31 -0.13 -1.70 -49.21
C SER A 31 -0.23 -0.58 -50.26
N GLY A 32 0.84 0.19 -50.45
CA GLY A 32 0.93 1.19 -51.53
C GLY A 32 2.27 1.94 -51.60
N SER A 33 3.20 1.38 -52.38
CA SER A 33 4.23 2.00 -53.26
C SER A 33 4.98 3.31 -52.89
N SER A 34 6.28 3.15 -52.61
CA SER A 34 7.47 3.82 -53.21
C SER A 34 7.53 5.36 -53.42
N LEU A 35 8.51 6.05 -52.78
CA LEU A 35 9.69 6.73 -53.39
C LEU A 35 10.33 7.85 -52.53
N SER A 36 11.68 7.83 -52.50
CA SER A 36 12.67 8.94 -52.42
C SER A 36 12.79 9.89 -51.20
N SER A 37 13.86 9.65 -50.43
CA SER A 37 14.94 10.55 -49.99
C SER A 37 14.69 12.04 -49.65
N SER A 38 15.07 12.45 -48.43
CA SER A 38 16.11 13.47 -48.21
C SER A 38 16.48 13.57 -46.72
N SER A 39 17.77 13.79 -46.46
CA SER A 39 18.41 13.97 -45.16
C SER A 39 18.27 15.41 -44.65
N SER A 40 17.98 15.57 -43.35
CA SER A 40 18.31 16.80 -42.63
C SER A 40 18.59 16.48 -41.15
N SER A 41 19.86 16.65 -40.78
CA SER A 41 20.37 16.64 -39.42
C SER A 41 19.84 17.85 -38.66
N GLY A 42 19.12 17.60 -37.57
CA GLY A 42 18.69 18.62 -36.61
C GLY A 42 18.97 18.11 -35.20
N SER A 43 20.10 18.53 -34.64
CA SER A 43 20.43 18.32 -33.23
C SER A 43 19.69 19.38 -32.42
N SER A 44 18.84 18.97 -31.49
CA SER A 44 18.19 19.86 -30.53
C SER A 44 18.37 19.29 -29.12
N ASN A 45 19.22 19.98 -28.35
CA ASN A 45 19.36 19.85 -26.91
C ASN A 45 18.06 20.23 -26.18
N GLY A 46 17.78 19.52 -25.08
CA GLY A 46 16.77 19.87 -24.07
C GLY A 46 15.65 18.83 -24.04
N THR A 47 15.39 18.11 -22.96
CA THR A 47 15.82 18.14 -21.55
C THR A 47 15.88 16.69 -21.08
N ASP A 48 16.80 16.32 -20.18
CA ASP A 48 16.77 15.04 -19.47
C ASP A 48 15.41 14.87 -18.77
N ALA A 49 14.44 14.27 -19.45
CA ALA A 49 13.46 13.44 -18.81
C ALA A 49 14.23 12.16 -18.51
N GLY A 50 14.83 12.07 -17.33
CA GLY A 50 15.44 10.82 -16.90
C GLY A 50 14.40 9.73 -17.05
N ASP A 51 14.68 8.73 -17.89
CA ASP A 51 13.77 7.61 -18.13
C ASP A 51 13.31 7.07 -16.76
N GLU A 52 12.00 7.05 -16.53
CA GLU A 52 11.44 6.45 -15.33
C GLU A 52 11.93 5.00 -15.25
N THR A 53 12.55 4.64 -14.14
CA THR A 53 13.06 3.28 -13.98
C THR A 53 11.87 2.33 -13.89
N GLN A 54 12.07 1.07 -14.31
CA GLN A 54 11.03 0.04 -14.15
C GLN A 54 10.53 -0.09 -12.70
N ALA A 55 11.40 0.15 -11.71
CA ALA A 55 11.03 0.16 -10.31
C ALA A 55 10.06 1.30 -9.95
N GLN A 56 10.27 2.48 -10.50
CA GLN A 56 9.39 3.64 -10.30
C GLN A 56 8.02 3.41 -10.93
N VAL A 57 7.98 2.83 -12.14
CA VAL A 57 6.71 2.45 -12.79
C VAL A 57 5.93 1.44 -11.95
N LEU A 58 6.59 0.39 -11.46
CA LEU A 58 5.93 -0.61 -10.60
C LEU A 58 5.43 -0.02 -9.27
N ALA A 59 6.15 0.94 -8.70
CA ALA A 59 5.71 1.62 -7.49
C ALA A 59 4.51 2.53 -7.75
N GLN A 60 4.51 3.26 -8.88
CA GLN A 60 3.38 4.05 -9.35
C GLN A 60 2.13 3.17 -9.54
N ASP A 61 2.26 2.08 -10.29
CA ASP A 61 1.17 1.11 -10.53
C ASP A 61 0.62 0.56 -9.19
N TRP A 62 1.51 0.18 -8.28
CA TRP A 62 1.11 -0.28 -6.94
C TRP A 62 0.37 0.81 -6.17
N PHE A 63 0.83 2.06 -6.21
CA PHE A 63 0.18 3.15 -5.48
C PHE A 63 -1.20 3.45 -6.04
N GLU A 64 -1.38 3.46 -7.37
CA GLU A 64 -2.70 3.65 -7.98
C GLU A 64 -3.68 2.53 -7.65
N ALA A 65 -3.22 1.28 -7.75
CA ALA A 65 -4.00 0.08 -7.45
C ALA A 65 -4.46 0.03 -5.98
N ASN A 66 -3.64 0.54 -5.07
CA ASN A 66 -3.89 0.41 -3.64
C ASN A 66 -4.37 1.69 -2.94
N SER A 67 -4.35 2.84 -3.62
CA SER A 67 -4.85 4.11 -3.08
C SER A 67 -6.09 4.56 -3.85
N ASN A 68 -7.27 4.22 -3.32
CA ASN A 68 -8.53 4.61 -3.92
C ASN A 68 -8.67 6.13 -3.96
N ASP A 69 -9.31 6.63 -5.02
CA ASP A 69 -9.56 8.05 -5.17
C ASP A 69 -10.41 8.56 -4.01
N ASN A 70 -9.99 9.68 -3.41
CA ASN A 70 -10.63 10.34 -2.29
C ASN A 70 -10.70 9.51 -0.99
N VAL A 71 -9.83 8.51 -0.82
CA VAL A 71 -9.67 7.77 0.45
C VAL A 71 -8.36 8.18 1.13
N THR A 72 -8.43 8.50 2.42
CA THR A 72 -7.25 8.79 3.25
C THR A 72 -6.87 7.57 4.07
N TYR A 73 -5.66 7.08 3.87
CA TYR A 73 -5.11 5.92 4.55
C TYR A 73 -4.14 6.36 5.66
N LEU A 74 -4.27 5.76 6.84
CA LEU A 74 -3.13 5.60 7.74
C LEU A 74 -2.32 4.39 7.27
N ALA A 75 -1.06 4.59 6.90
CA ALA A 75 -0.21 3.55 6.33
C ALA A 75 1.27 3.77 6.67
N VAL A 76 2.09 2.72 6.54
CA VAL A 76 3.54 2.78 6.75
C VAL A 76 4.25 2.32 5.48
N GLY A 77 4.97 3.23 4.83
CA GLY A 77 5.78 2.96 3.64
C GLY A 77 5.01 2.32 2.48
N VAL A 78 5.78 1.69 1.59
CA VAL A 78 5.33 0.78 0.53
C VAL A 78 5.97 -0.58 0.78
N ASN A 79 5.39 -1.68 0.27
CA ASN A 79 5.90 -3.02 0.53
C ASN A 79 7.39 -3.13 0.16
N SER A 80 8.20 -3.76 1.02
CA SER A 80 9.61 -4.10 0.73
C SER A 80 9.74 -5.00 -0.52
N GLN A 81 8.66 -5.64 -0.97
CA GLN A 81 8.60 -6.34 -2.26
C GLN A 81 8.70 -5.42 -3.50
N LEU A 82 8.46 -4.11 -3.35
CA LEU A 82 8.92 -3.08 -4.31
C LEU A 82 10.42 -2.80 -4.10
N SER A 83 11.20 -3.86 -3.92
CA SER A 83 12.59 -3.94 -3.44
C SER A 83 13.62 -3.12 -4.22
N ASN A 84 13.23 -2.52 -5.34
CA ASN A 84 14.13 -1.86 -6.27
C ASN A 84 13.91 -0.34 -6.38
N ILE A 85 13.03 0.25 -5.58
CA ILE A 85 12.94 1.71 -5.49
C ILE A 85 14.06 2.27 -4.62
N THR A 86 14.50 3.49 -4.94
CA THR A 86 15.51 4.19 -4.14
C THR A 86 14.95 4.59 -2.78
N ASP A 87 15.78 4.74 -1.75
CA ASP A 87 15.31 5.18 -0.42
C ASP A 87 14.59 6.55 -0.47
N SER A 88 14.92 7.41 -1.44
CA SER A 88 14.23 8.68 -1.70
C SER A 88 12.82 8.53 -2.27
N ASP A 89 12.53 7.38 -2.88
CA ASP A 89 11.21 7.05 -3.44
C ASP A 89 10.33 6.32 -2.42
N VAL A 90 10.83 6.02 -1.22
CA VAL A 90 10.01 5.40 -0.15
C VAL A 90 9.18 6.48 0.54
N ILE A 91 7.86 6.31 0.59
CA ILE A 91 6.95 7.24 1.29
C ILE A 91 7.38 7.34 2.76
N CYS A 92 7.77 8.56 3.18
CA CYS A 92 8.19 8.90 4.53
C CYS A 92 9.44 8.16 5.07
N GLY A 93 10.15 7.42 4.22
CA GLY A 93 11.23 6.54 4.64
C GLY A 93 10.74 5.25 5.31
N LYS A 94 11.68 4.38 5.70
CA LYS A 94 11.36 3.06 6.26
C LYS A 94 10.81 3.19 7.68
N GLY A 95 9.66 2.54 7.93
CA GLY A 95 9.08 2.40 9.27
C GLY A 95 8.43 3.66 9.85
N VAL A 96 8.25 4.72 9.05
CA VAL A 96 7.57 5.95 9.49
C VAL A 96 6.11 5.95 9.04
N PRO A 97 5.14 6.01 9.97
CA PRO A 97 3.73 6.14 9.64
C PRO A 97 3.42 7.42 8.88
N SER A 98 2.36 7.37 8.06
CA SER A 98 1.96 8.47 7.22
C SER A 98 0.47 8.48 6.95
N LEU A 99 -0.08 9.67 6.71
CA LEU A 99 -1.37 9.80 6.03
C LEU A 99 -1.13 9.86 4.53
N GLN A 100 -1.76 8.97 3.78
CA GLN A 100 -1.63 8.89 2.32
C GLN A 100 -3.00 9.10 1.69
N ARG A 101 -3.10 9.99 0.71
CA ARG A 101 -4.35 10.24 -0.03
C ARG A 101 -4.03 10.48 -1.49
N ARG A 102 -4.83 9.88 -2.38
CA ARG A 102 -4.86 10.22 -3.81
C ARG A 102 -6.16 10.94 -4.11
N THR A 103 -6.09 12.13 -4.70
CA THR A 103 -7.29 12.90 -5.06
C THR A 103 -7.00 13.89 -6.17
N ALA A 104 -7.88 13.97 -7.17
CA ALA A 104 -7.85 15.03 -8.17
C ALA A 104 -8.62 16.30 -7.74
N ALA A 105 -9.30 16.28 -6.58
CA ALA A 105 -10.12 17.40 -6.12
C ALA A 105 -9.30 18.58 -5.59
N HIS A 106 -8.08 18.32 -5.11
CA HIS A 106 -7.16 19.33 -4.58
C HIS A 106 -5.73 19.06 -5.09
N PRO A 107 -4.91 20.10 -5.27
CA PRO A 107 -3.50 19.92 -5.57
C PRO A 107 -2.80 19.09 -4.48
N PRO A 108 -1.81 18.25 -4.84
CA PRO A 108 -1.01 17.53 -3.88
C PRO A 108 -0.30 18.45 -2.88
N ASN A 109 -0.15 17.98 -1.64
CA ASN A 109 0.61 18.71 -0.61
C ASN A 109 2.14 18.69 -0.84
N ASN A 110 2.63 17.99 -1.87
CA ASN A 110 4.05 17.74 -2.17
C ASN A 110 4.82 17.03 -1.06
N GLY A 111 4.13 16.30 -0.16
CA GLY A 111 4.76 15.54 0.92
C GLY A 111 5.12 14.10 0.53
N CYS A 112 4.60 13.58 -0.58
CA CYS A 112 5.05 12.30 -1.12
C CYS A 112 6.34 12.47 -1.95
N PRO A 113 7.10 11.39 -2.18
CA PRO A 113 8.06 11.32 -3.28
C PRO A 113 7.44 11.76 -4.62
N ALA A 114 8.26 12.35 -5.50
CA ALA A 114 7.82 12.94 -6.76
C ALA A 114 7.01 11.96 -7.64
N ILE A 115 7.40 10.69 -7.64
CA ILE A 115 6.73 9.62 -8.39
C ILE A 115 5.27 9.42 -7.97
N PHE A 116 4.91 9.64 -6.71
CA PHE A 116 3.53 9.51 -6.23
C PHE A 116 2.79 10.84 -6.28
N THR A 117 3.50 11.97 -6.10
CA THR A 117 2.92 13.30 -6.29
C THR A 117 2.45 13.51 -7.73
N ALA A 118 3.15 12.95 -8.73
CA ALA A 118 2.72 12.92 -10.13
C ALA A 118 1.35 12.23 -10.33
N LEU A 119 0.97 11.32 -9.43
CA LEU A 119 -0.31 10.59 -9.44
C LEU A 119 -1.37 11.24 -8.56
N ASN A 120 -1.21 12.54 -8.25
CA ASN A 120 -2.03 13.28 -7.29
C ASN A 120 -1.96 12.74 -5.83
N GLY A 121 -0.84 12.12 -5.47
CA GLY A 121 -0.57 11.65 -4.12
C GLY A 121 -0.18 12.77 -3.16
N SER A 122 -0.87 12.86 -2.03
CA SER A 122 -0.48 13.65 -0.86
C SER A 122 -0.08 12.75 0.29
N CYS A 123 1.06 13.03 0.92
CA CYS A 123 1.59 12.26 2.04
C CYS A 123 1.89 13.20 3.21
N THR A 124 1.55 12.79 4.42
CA THR A 124 1.85 13.51 5.66
C THR A 124 2.62 12.57 6.57
N CYS A 125 3.92 12.77 6.70
CA CYS A 125 4.78 11.89 7.48
C CYS A 125 4.70 12.19 8.98
N LEU A 126 4.43 11.16 9.79
CA LEU A 126 4.34 11.26 11.24
C LEU A 126 5.71 10.96 11.86
N GLN A 127 6.65 11.89 11.68
CA GLN A 127 8.06 11.70 12.06
C GLN A 127 8.27 11.44 13.55
N ASP A 128 7.34 11.90 14.41
CA ASP A 128 7.37 11.70 15.86
C ASP A 128 7.26 10.23 16.30
N PHE A 129 6.89 9.32 15.39
CA PHE A 129 6.76 7.88 15.63
C PHE A 129 8.01 7.09 15.19
N ASN A 130 9.00 7.76 14.60
CA ASN A 130 10.23 7.12 14.19
C ASN A 130 11.03 6.67 15.43
N ALA A 131 11.55 5.43 15.40
CA ALA A 131 12.34 4.84 16.47
C ALA A 131 11.66 4.76 17.85
N THR A 132 10.33 4.84 17.91
CA THR A 132 9.55 4.62 19.14
C THR A 132 9.08 3.17 19.26
N ASP A 133 8.98 2.67 20.48
CA ASP A 133 8.43 1.35 20.81
C ASP A 133 6.90 1.35 21.06
N SER A 134 6.29 2.53 21.07
CA SER A 134 4.85 2.72 21.27
C SER A 134 4.27 3.74 20.29
N TRP A 135 3.26 3.30 19.56
CA TRP A 135 2.49 4.12 18.62
C TRP A 135 1.08 4.33 19.16
N GLU A 136 0.71 5.60 19.37
CA GLU A 136 -0.65 6.00 19.72
C GLU A 136 -1.19 6.96 18.66
N PHE A 137 -2.27 6.56 18.01
CA PHE A 137 -2.95 7.35 16.98
C PHE A 137 -4.32 7.79 17.48
N PHE A 138 -4.58 9.09 17.42
CA PHE A 138 -5.91 9.65 17.58
C PHE A 138 -6.54 9.81 16.20
N VAL A 139 -7.69 9.19 15.94
CA VAL A 139 -8.28 9.15 14.60
C VAL A 139 -9.69 9.69 14.62
N THR A 140 -10.10 10.29 13.50
CA THR A 140 -11.51 10.63 13.25
C THR A 140 -11.86 10.29 11.82
N LYS A 141 -13.11 9.88 11.58
CA LYS A 141 -13.58 9.63 10.22
C LYS A 141 -13.55 10.94 9.45
N ARG A 142 -12.87 10.94 8.31
CA ARG A 142 -12.90 12.08 7.40
C ARG A 142 -14.33 12.28 6.87
N THR A 143 -14.88 13.47 7.11
CA THR A 143 -16.25 13.85 6.69
C THR A 143 -16.28 15.00 5.71
N THR A 144 -15.15 15.68 5.49
CA THR A 144 -15.05 16.84 4.62
C THR A 144 -13.89 16.72 3.65
N GLU A 145 -14.13 17.12 2.41
CA GLU A 145 -13.09 17.23 1.40
C GLU A 145 -12.32 18.52 1.65
N ARG A 146 -11.02 18.40 1.94
CA ARG A 146 -10.08 19.49 2.24
C ARG A 146 -8.69 19.08 1.79
N GLU A 147 -7.78 20.03 1.73
CA GLU A 147 -6.36 19.77 1.47
C GLU A 147 -5.76 18.90 2.59
N ASN A 148 -4.84 18.01 2.22
CA ASN A 148 -4.10 17.22 3.19
C ASN A 148 -2.99 18.07 3.81
N PRO A 149 -2.87 18.10 5.16
CA PRO A 149 -1.82 18.88 5.81
C PRO A 149 -0.44 18.34 5.43
N LEU A 150 0.57 19.21 5.33
CA LEU A 150 1.95 18.78 5.08
C LEU A 150 2.62 18.21 6.35
N ALA A 151 2.19 18.67 7.52
CA ALA A 151 2.74 18.25 8.80
C ALA A 151 1.62 17.99 9.82
N LEU A 152 1.81 16.93 10.59
CA LEU A 152 1.02 16.56 11.76
C LEU A 152 1.96 16.03 12.84
N SER A 153 1.58 16.19 14.08
CA SER A 153 2.26 15.71 15.28
C SER A 153 1.56 14.48 15.84
N ARG A 154 2.25 13.78 16.76
CA ARG A 154 1.67 12.61 17.46
C ARG A 154 0.41 12.88 18.28
N THR A 155 0.13 14.13 18.63
CA THR A 155 -1.06 14.52 19.42
C THR A 155 -2.23 14.97 18.55
N ASP A 156 -2.01 15.13 17.24
CA ASP A 156 -3.07 15.58 16.34
C ASP A 156 -4.07 14.46 16.06
N VAL A 157 -5.34 14.86 15.91
CA VAL A 157 -6.39 13.94 15.48
C VAL A 157 -6.30 13.76 13.97
N LEU A 158 -6.03 12.55 13.54
CA LEU A 158 -5.80 12.18 12.14
C LEU A 158 -7.14 11.98 11.41
N PRO A 159 -7.48 12.81 10.41
CA PRO A 159 -8.69 12.62 9.62
C PRO A 159 -8.46 11.53 8.57
N ILE A 160 -8.91 10.31 8.85
CA ILE A 160 -8.68 9.15 8.00
C ILE A 160 -9.99 8.48 7.59
N ASP A 161 -9.92 7.70 6.53
CA ASP A 161 -11.00 6.85 6.07
C ASP A 161 -10.75 5.39 6.44
N THR A 162 -9.49 4.99 6.36
CA THR A 162 -9.06 3.60 6.43
C THR A 162 -7.69 3.49 7.09
N VAL A 163 -7.47 2.41 7.83
CA VAL A 163 -6.14 1.95 8.25
C VAL A 163 -5.72 0.81 7.33
N ARG A 164 -4.58 0.96 6.67
CA ARG A 164 -3.93 -0.13 5.96
C ARG A 164 -3.12 -0.94 6.98
N THR A 165 -3.03 -2.26 6.80
CA THR A 165 -2.07 -3.10 7.54
C THR A 165 -0.72 -2.38 7.70
N LEU A 166 -0.32 -2.13 8.94
CA LEU A 166 0.85 -1.33 9.26
C LEU A 166 2.11 -2.18 9.17
N LEU A 167 3.07 -1.76 8.35
CA LEU A 167 4.41 -2.36 8.30
C LEU A 167 5.25 -1.77 9.43
N VAL A 168 5.28 -2.47 10.56
CA VAL A 168 5.87 -1.93 11.79
C VAL A 168 7.33 -2.34 11.94
N PRO A 169 8.19 -1.48 12.53
CA PRO A 169 9.55 -1.88 12.86
C PRO A 169 9.54 -2.98 13.93
N SER A 170 10.58 -3.81 13.94
CA SER A 170 10.78 -4.88 14.93
C SER A 170 10.91 -4.36 16.37
N THR A 171 11.09 -3.06 16.57
CA THR A 171 11.16 -2.41 17.88
C THR A 171 9.78 -2.01 18.44
N LEU A 172 8.70 -2.06 17.64
CA LEU A 172 7.38 -1.65 18.10
C LEU A 172 6.76 -2.73 19.01
N VAL A 173 6.41 -2.34 20.23
CA VAL A 173 5.86 -3.23 21.27
C VAL A 173 4.39 -2.92 21.56
N SER A 174 3.97 -1.67 21.39
CA SER A 174 2.60 -1.22 21.69
C SER A 174 2.00 -0.42 20.54
N LEU A 175 0.76 -0.78 20.16
CA LEU A 175 -0.04 -0.08 19.16
C LEU A 175 -1.39 0.32 19.77
N SER A 176 -1.74 1.60 19.67
CA SER A 176 -3.02 2.15 20.13
C SER A 176 -3.67 2.97 19.03
N ILE A 177 -4.94 2.72 18.74
CA ILE A 177 -5.77 3.54 17.86
C ILE A 177 -7.03 3.94 18.63
N THR A 178 -7.19 5.24 18.84
CA THR A 178 -8.30 5.82 19.60
C THR A 178 -9.12 6.74 18.70
N GLY A 179 -10.39 6.38 18.49
CA GLY A 179 -11.36 7.22 17.82
C GLY A 179 -11.74 8.43 18.69
N VAL A 180 -11.68 9.62 18.11
CA VAL A 180 -12.04 10.87 18.78
C VAL A 180 -13.45 11.30 18.37
N GLY A 181 -14.31 11.48 19.37
CA GLY A 181 -15.71 11.88 19.19
C GLY A 181 -16.63 11.13 20.15
N ASP A 182 -17.89 11.55 20.20
CA ASP A 182 -18.89 10.94 21.09
C ASP A 182 -19.40 9.56 20.61
N GLU A 183 -19.24 9.28 19.31
CA GLU A 183 -19.66 8.04 18.67
C GLU A 183 -18.45 7.25 18.12
N PRO A 184 -18.55 5.92 18.03
CA PRO A 184 -17.52 5.08 17.41
C PRO A 184 -17.18 5.55 15.99
N GLN A 185 -15.88 5.71 15.72
CA GLN A 185 -15.40 6.16 14.42
C GLN A 185 -15.50 5.03 13.39
N ALA A 186 -16.27 5.25 12.32
CA ALA A 186 -16.44 4.31 11.21
C ALA A 186 -15.21 4.28 10.28
N ILE A 187 -14.09 3.81 10.81
CA ILE A 187 -12.82 3.61 10.09
C ILE A 187 -12.75 2.18 9.58
N SER A 188 -12.40 2.00 8.30
CA SER A 188 -12.20 0.66 7.73
C SER A 188 -10.77 0.16 7.91
N PHE A 189 -10.59 -1.16 7.84
CA PHE A 189 -9.26 -1.78 7.82
C PHE A 189 -9.11 -2.58 6.54
N VAL A 190 -7.97 -2.42 5.86
CA VAL A 190 -7.68 -3.06 4.57
C VAL A 190 -6.31 -3.73 4.60
N PRO A 191 -6.11 -4.81 3.82
CA PRO A 191 -4.81 -5.44 3.70
C PRO A 191 -3.80 -4.45 3.10
N GLN A 192 -2.52 -4.80 3.22
CA GLN A 192 -1.44 -4.03 2.61
C GLN A 192 -1.64 -3.84 1.10
N ASP A 193 -2.02 -4.92 0.43
CA ASP A 193 -2.33 -4.98 -1.00
C ASP A 193 -3.84 -5.14 -1.17
N VAL A 194 -4.55 -4.01 -1.22
CA VAL A 194 -6.02 -3.89 -1.32
C VAL A 194 -6.55 -4.62 -2.56
N ASP A 195 -5.80 -4.60 -3.66
CA ASP A 195 -6.19 -5.20 -4.93
C ASP A 195 -5.94 -6.72 -5.01
N LEU A 196 -5.30 -7.32 -3.99
CA LEU A 196 -5.06 -8.76 -3.94
C LEU A 196 -6.21 -9.47 -3.20
N PRO A 197 -7.11 -10.19 -3.90
CA PRO A 197 -8.26 -10.82 -3.29
C PRO A 197 -7.84 -11.94 -2.32
N GLY A 198 -8.52 -12.02 -1.18
CA GLY A 198 -8.27 -13.05 -0.16
C GLY A 198 -7.07 -12.77 0.74
N SER A 199 -6.46 -11.59 0.66
CA SER A 199 -5.41 -11.17 1.57
C SER A 199 -5.91 -11.06 3.00
N ASP A 200 -5.11 -11.55 3.96
CA ASP A 200 -5.35 -11.32 5.37
C ASP A 200 -5.25 -9.83 5.70
N THR A 201 -6.06 -9.38 6.66
CA THR A 201 -6.09 -7.97 7.11
C THR A 201 -5.64 -7.86 8.57
N PRO A 202 -4.41 -8.22 8.93
CA PRO A 202 -3.90 -7.92 10.27
C PRO A 202 -3.75 -6.41 10.44
N VAL A 203 -3.89 -5.91 11.67
CA VAL A 203 -3.67 -4.49 11.96
C VAL A 203 -2.21 -4.09 11.73
N ALA A 204 -1.28 -5.02 11.95
CA ALA A 204 0.16 -4.80 11.77
C ALA A 204 0.90 -6.10 11.41
N VAL A 205 1.98 -5.95 10.62
CA VAL A 205 2.94 -7.00 10.26
C VAL A 205 4.36 -6.46 10.35
N ASN A 206 5.36 -7.34 10.43
CA ASN A 206 6.76 -6.93 10.47
C ASN A 206 7.17 -6.31 9.12
N ALA A 207 7.81 -5.13 9.18
CA ALA A 207 8.21 -4.36 8.00
C ALA A 207 9.36 -5.00 7.20
N GLU A 208 10.20 -5.82 7.83
CA GLU A 208 11.35 -6.47 7.19
C GLU A 208 10.91 -7.70 6.41
N ASP A 209 10.11 -8.58 7.03
CA ASP A 209 9.48 -9.73 6.40
C ASP A 209 8.07 -9.92 6.99
N THR A 210 7.03 -9.83 6.17
CA THR A 210 5.64 -9.98 6.61
C THR A 210 5.30 -11.38 7.13
N ARG A 211 6.18 -12.37 6.91
CA ARG A 211 6.09 -13.72 7.46
C ARG A 211 6.64 -13.81 8.89
N ASP A 212 7.46 -12.86 9.30
CA ASP A 212 8.02 -12.82 10.63
C ASP A 212 7.01 -12.24 11.64
N ALA A 213 7.10 -12.72 12.87
CA ALA A 213 6.29 -12.19 13.96
C ALA A 213 6.65 -10.73 14.25
N THR A 214 5.65 -9.94 14.62
CA THR A 214 5.87 -8.60 15.19
C THR A 214 6.36 -8.70 16.63
N SER A 215 6.97 -7.63 17.16
CA SER A 215 7.25 -7.52 18.61
C SER A 215 6.08 -6.95 19.41
N ILE A 216 4.93 -6.69 18.77
CA ILE A 216 3.77 -6.09 19.41
C ILE A 216 3.17 -7.07 20.42
N THR A 217 3.16 -6.69 21.69
CA THR A 217 2.52 -7.45 22.77
C THR A 217 1.23 -6.80 23.26
N THR A 218 1.00 -5.54 22.92
CA THR A 218 -0.16 -4.78 23.37
C THR A 218 -0.82 -4.06 22.19
N VAL A 219 -2.09 -4.36 21.95
CA VAL A 219 -2.92 -3.65 20.97
C VAL A 219 -4.12 -3.07 21.70
N ARG A 220 -4.35 -1.76 21.59
CA ARG A 220 -5.53 -1.08 22.13
C ARG A 220 -6.32 -0.42 21.00
N LEU A 221 -7.59 -0.77 20.89
CA LEU A 221 -8.52 -0.14 19.95
C LEU A 221 -9.70 0.41 20.75
N GLU A 222 -9.87 1.73 20.71
CA GLU A 222 -10.88 2.41 21.51
C GLU A 222 -11.72 3.32 20.64
N ASN A 223 -13.04 3.28 20.83
CA ASN A 223 -13.99 4.13 20.11
C ASN A 223 -13.88 4.06 18.57
N VAL A 224 -13.55 2.87 18.05
CA VAL A 224 -13.52 2.56 16.61
C VAL A 224 -14.57 1.50 16.33
N ASP A 225 -15.31 1.66 15.23
CA ASP A 225 -16.26 0.63 14.78
C ASP A 225 -15.52 -0.58 14.20
N MET A 226 -15.58 -1.70 14.92
CA MET A 226 -14.92 -2.95 14.56
C MET A 226 -15.83 -3.93 13.79
N SER A 227 -17.09 -3.53 13.50
CA SER A 227 -18.10 -4.43 12.89
C SER A 227 -17.64 -5.04 11.56
N SER A 228 -16.88 -4.29 10.76
CA SER A 228 -16.33 -4.73 9.47
C SER A 228 -15.20 -5.76 9.59
N ILE A 229 -14.50 -5.79 10.73
CA ILE A 229 -13.32 -6.64 10.97
C ILE A 229 -13.74 -8.00 11.54
N VAL A 230 -14.70 -8.00 12.47
CA VAL A 230 -15.18 -9.20 13.18
C VAL A 230 -15.80 -10.22 12.21
N LEU A 231 -16.30 -9.76 11.06
CA LEU A 231 -16.95 -10.62 10.07
C LEU A 231 -15.96 -11.27 9.08
N ASN A 232 -14.69 -10.88 9.04
CA ASN A 232 -13.83 -11.20 7.90
C ASN A 232 -12.38 -11.63 8.19
N THR A 233 -11.93 -11.74 9.46
CA THR A 233 -10.54 -12.16 9.73
C THR A 233 -10.37 -12.99 11.00
N GLY A 234 -9.68 -14.14 10.88
CA GLY A 234 -9.25 -14.96 12.02
C GLY A 234 -7.94 -14.49 12.69
N TYR A 235 -7.27 -13.48 12.10
CA TYR A 235 -5.88 -13.09 12.43
C TYR A 235 -5.68 -11.56 12.46
N PHE A 236 -6.72 -10.80 12.84
CA PHE A 236 -6.63 -9.34 12.86
C PHE A 236 -5.56 -8.81 13.83
N PHE A 237 -5.45 -9.41 15.01
CA PHE A 237 -4.41 -9.06 15.98
C PHE A 237 -3.15 -9.90 15.73
N PRO A 238 -1.93 -9.33 15.85
CA PRO A 238 -0.70 -10.10 15.77
C PRO A 238 -0.70 -11.26 16.77
N SER A 239 -0.17 -12.41 16.38
CA SER A 239 -0.11 -13.61 17.23
C SER A 239 0.67 -13.43 18.53
N THR A 240 1.51 -12.40 18.60
CA THR A 240 2.29 -12.00 19.77
C THR A 240 1.52 -11.13 20.75
N THR A 241 0.29 -10.72 20.43
CA THR A 241 -0.52 -9.87 21.30
C THR A 241 -0.93 -10.63 22.55
N LEU A 242 -0.53 -10.10 23.71
CA LEU A 242 -0.84 -10.65 25.04
C LEU A 242 -1.91 -9.83 25.76
N ASN A 243 -2.03 -8.54 25.42
CA ASN A 243 -2.99 -7.62 26.04
C ASN A 243 -3.82 -6.93 24.96
N LEU A 244 -5.15 -7.01 25.12
CA LEU A 244 -6.19 -6.39 24.28
C LEU A 244 -7.08 -5.48 25.12
#